data_AF-A0A075P064-F1
#
_entry.id   AF-A0A075P064-F1
#
_cell.length_a   1.000
_cell.length_b   1.000
_cell.length_c   1.000
_cell.angle_alpha   90.00
_cell.angle_beta   90.00
_cell.angle_gamma   90.00
#
_symmetry.space_group_name_H-M   'P 1'
#
loop_
_entity.id
_entity.type
_entity.pdbx_description
1 polymer ?
#
loop_
_entity_poly.entity_id
_entity_poly.type
_entity_poly.pdbx_seq_one_letter_code
_entity_poly.pdbx_strand_id
1 'polypeptide(L)'
;MRTFSDKTRKLIIASITAPIAIVPALFIPLVIHDVVNSLFNLGQSIYYSMLAAIPGWVVAQVLTLVFGLPLVIFLQRSNKFRLVYLLPISAIPALLFFSISGFGLTITLMYIYFSVCVAYTFWFTYWRVSNGT
;
A
#
# COMPACT_ATOMS: atom_id res chain seq x y z
N MET A 1 -3.10 4.56 33.20
CA MET A 1 -3.64 3.34 32.58
C MET A 1 -3.07 3.16 31.18
N ARG A 2 -2.41 2.04 30.88
CA ARG A 2 -2.07 1.67 29.49
C ARG A 2 -3.24 0.86 28.93
N THR A 3 -4.13 1.50 28.17
CA THR A 3 -5.32 0.88 27.56
C THR A 3 -5.01 -0.13 26.45
N PHE A 4 -3.79 -0.10 25.91
CA PHE A 4 -3.36 -1.00 24.84
C PHE A 4 -1.98 -1.58 25.12
N SER A 5 -1.78 -2.86 24.77
CA SER A 5 -0.47 -3.51 24.78
C SER A 5 0.49 -2.79 23.83
N ASP A 6 1.79 -2.79 24.14
CA ASP A 6 2.82 -2.19 23.29
C ASP A 6 2.81 -2.78 21.88
N LYS A 7 2.48 -4.07 21.72
CA LYS A 7 2.32 -4.70 20.39
C LYS A 7 1.14 -4.10 19.61
N THR A 8 0.01 -3.88 20.27
CA THR A 8 -1.20 -3.30 19.66
C THR A 8 -0.96 -1.84 19.25
N ARG A 9 -0.27 -1.07 20.09
CA ARG A 9 0.11 0.32 19.75
C ARG A 9 0.99 0.39 18.51
N LYS A 10 1.97 -0.50 18.38
CA LYS A 10 2.86 -0.59 17.21
C LYS A 10 2.08 -0.88 15.92
N LEU A 11 1.11 -1.78 15.98
CA LEU A 11 0.25 -2.11 14.83
C LEU A 11 -0.63 -0.95 14.41
N ILE A 12 -1.22 -0.22 15.38
CA ILE A 12 -2.05 0.96 15.10
C ILE A 12 -1.20 2.03 14.40
N ILE A 13 -0.01 2.34 14.93
CA ILE A 13 0.89 3.33 14.32
C ILE A 13 1.24 2.91 12.89
N ALA A 14 1.68 1.66 12.69
CA ALA A 14 2.02 1.16 11.36
C ALA A 14 0.83 1.22 10.38
N SER A 15 -0.40 0.92 10.85
CA SER A 15 -1.60 0.96 10.01
C SER A 15 -2.00 2.37 9.57
N ILE A 16 -1.71 3.38 10.39
CA ILE A 16 -2.01 4.79 10.07
C ILE A 16 -0.93 5.36 9.16
N THR A 17 0.35 5.03 9.41
CA THR A 17 1.47 5.60 8.66
C THR A 17 1.69 4.93 7.31
N ALA A 18 1.35 3.65 7.15
CA ALA A 18 1.62 2.92 5.91
C ALA A 18 0.91 3.50 4.67
N PRO A 19 -0.39 3.87 4.72
CA PRO A 19 -1.07 4.49 3.58
C PRO A 19 -0.49 5.85 3.17
N ILE A 20 0.18 6.57 4.08
CA ILE A 20 0.81 7.86 3.78
C ILE A 20 1.94 7.69 2.75
N ALA A 21 2.55 6.50 2.65
CA ALA A 21 3.57 6.20 1.66
C ALA A 21 3.07 6.24 0.20
N ILE A 22 1.75 6.26 -0.02
CA ILE A 22 1.18 6.45 -1.36
C ILE A 22 1.59 7.80 -1.95
N VAL A 23 1.66 8.85 -1.12
CA VAL A 23 2.02 10.21 -1.58
C VAL A 23 3.43 10.27 -2.17
N PRO A 24 4.51 9.84 -1.47
CA PRO A 24 5.83 9.77 -2.08
C PRO A 24 5.91 8.74 -3.22
N ALA A 25 5.16 7.63 -3.14
CA ALA A 25 5.13 6.62 -4.19
C ALA A 25 4.51 7.14 -5.50
N LEU A 26 3.66 8.18 -5.47
CA LEU A 26 3.07 8.78 -6.67
C LEU A 26 4.10 9.53 -7.54
N PHE A 27 5.20 10.02 -6.96
CA PHE A 27 6.21 10.77 -7.71
C PHE A 27 6.97 9.91 -8.71
N ILE A 28 7.19 8.63 -8.42
CA ILE A 28 7.92 7.72 -9.31
C ILE A 28 7.18 7.52 -10.65
N PRO A 29 5.90 7.12 -10.69
CA PRO A 29 5.17 7.01 -11.93
C PRO A 29 4.95 8.37 -12.62
N LEU A 30 4.91 9.49 -11.88
CA LEU A 30 4.87 10.85 -12.45
C LEU A 30 6.12 11.17 -13.26
N VAL A 31 7.30 10.96 -12.67
CA VAL A 31 8.57 11.22 -13.34
C VAL A 31 8.73 10.29 -14.55
N ILE A 32 8.36 9.01 -14.42
CA ILE A 32 8.40 8.07 -15.54
C ILE A 32 7.45 8.52 -16.65
N HIS A 33 6.23 8.95 -16.31
CA HIS A 33 5.28 9.46 -17.29
C HIS A 33 5.84 10.64 -18.07
N ASP A 34 6.38 11.65 -17.39
CA ASP A 34 6.87 12.86 -18.06
C ASP A 34 8.08 12.57 -18.95
N VAL A 35 8.98 11.69 -18.51
CA VAL A 35 10.11 11.24 -19.32
C VAL A 35 9.62 10.49 -20.56
N VAL A 36 8.72 9.54 -20.41
CA VAL A 36 8.23 8.71 -21.53
C VAL A 36 7.35 9.53 -22.48
N ASN A 37 6.55 10.47 -21.96
CA ASN A 37 5.74 11.37 -22.80
C ASN A 37 6.63 12.32 -23.62
N SER A 38 7.70 12.87 -23.02
CA SER A 38 8.66 13.70 -23.76
C SER A 38 9.38 12.95 -24.89
N LEU A 39 9.49 11.62 -24.79
CA LEU A 39 10.13 10.75 -25.78
C LEU A 39 9.16 10.22 -26.85
N PHE A 40 7.89 9.98 -26.51
CA PHE A 40 6.95 9.24 -27.37
C PHE A 40 5.61 9.94 -27.63
N ASN A 41 5.37 11.15 -27.10
CA ASN A 41 4.13 11.92 -27.27
C ASN A 41 2.87 11.11 -26.89
N LEU A 42 2.90 10.49 -25.70
CA LEU A 42 1.78 9.72 -25.17
C LEU A 42 0.74 10.67 -24.55
N GLY A 43 -0.52 10.56 -24.99
CA GLY A 43 -1.60 11.46 -24.57
C GLY A 43 -1.86 11.51 -23.05
N GLN A 44 -2.67 12.50 -22.64
CA GLN A 44 -2.96 12.92 -21.25
C GLN A 44 -3.62 11.87 -20.31
N SER A 45 -3.85 10.62 -20.73
CA SER A 45 -4.69 9.66 -19.98
C SER A 45 -4.11 9.26 -18.61
N ILE A 46 -2.79 9.35 -18.45
CA ILE A 46 -2.08 8.97 -17.22
C ILE A 46 -2.24 10.05 -16.14
N TYR A 47 -2.37 11.32 -16.53
CA TYR A 47 -2.59 12.43 -15.59
C TYR A 47 -3.94 12.32 -14.87
N TYR A 48 -5.00 11.94 -15.58
CA TYR A 48 -6.33 11.71 -14.98
C TYR A 48 -6.34 10.49 -14.05
N SER A 49 -5.57 9.45 -14.40
CA SER A 49 -5.41 8.25 -13.56
C SER A 49 -4.68 8.58 -12.25
N MET A 50 -3.83 9.61 -12.24
CA MET A 50 -3.11 10.08 -11.05
C MET A 50 -3.97 10.94 -10.13
N LEU A 51 -4.89 11.76 -10.67
CA LEU A 51 -5.88 12.48 -9.85
C LEU A 51 -6.81 11.51 -9.10
N ALA A 52 -7.08 10.34 -9.68
CA ALA A 52 -7.81 9.26 -9.02
C ALA A 52 -7.04 8.59 -7.85
N ALA A 53 -5.73 8.83 -7.71
CA ALA A 53 -4.96 8.31 -6.58
C ALA A 53 -5.28 8.99 -5.24
N ILE A 54 -5.79 10.23 -5.27
CA ILE A 54 -6.19 10.98 -4.07
C ILE A 54 -7.40 10.31 -3.37
N PRO A 55 -8.53 10.02 -4.05
CA PRO A 55 -9.59 9.22 -3.45
C PRO A 55 -9.13 7.78 -3.17
N GLY A 56 -8.21 7.24 -3.99
CA GLY A 56 -7.56 5.95 -3.74
C GLY A 56 -6.83 5.86 -2.40
N TRP A 57 -6.26 6.95 -1.90
CA TRP A 57 -5.60 7.00 -0.59
C TRP A 57 -6.57 6.75 0.57
N VAL A 58 -7.76 7.35 0.53
CA VAL A 58 -8.80 7.14 1.56
C VAL A 58 -9.24 5.67 1.56
N VAL A 59 -9.45 5.10 0.37
CA VAL A 59 -9.80 3.68 0.20
C VAL A 59 -8.69 2.78 0.73
N ALA A 60 -7.43 3.08 0.42
CA ALA A 60 -6.28 2.32 0.92
C ALA A 60 -6.18 2.34 2.44
N GLN A 61 -6.55 3.46 3.09
CA GLN A 61 -6.55 3.57 4.54
C GLN A 61 -7.61 2.68 5.19
N VAL A 62 -8.82 2.65 4.63
CA VAL A 62 -9.89 1.74 5.06
C VAL A 62 -9.49 0.28 4.85
N LEU A 63 -8.95 -0.06 3.67
CA LEU A 63 -8.47 -1.43 3.38
C LEU A 63 -7.34 -1.87 4.31
N THR A 64 -6.41 -0.98 4.64
CA THR A 64 -5.30 -1.30 5.54
C THR A 64 -5.79 -1.58 6.96
N LEU A 65 -6.82 -0.87 7.42
CA LEU A 65 -7.44 -1.10 8.72
C LEU A 65 -8.31 -2.37 8.75
N VAL A 66 -9.12 -2.60 7.71
CA VAL A 66 -10.09 -3.71 7.66
C VAL A 66 -9.45 -5.03 7.27
N PHE A 67 -8.52 -5.03 6.31
CA PHE A 67 -7.87 -6.24 5.82
C PHE A 67 -6.43 -6.35 6.29
N GLY A 68 -5.66 -5.27 6.25
CA GLY A 68 -4.24 -5.28 6.63
C GLY A 68 -4.02 -5.62 8.10
N LEU A 69 -4.73 -4.94 9.01
CA LEU A 69 -4.55 -5.10 10.45
C LEU A 69 -4.89 -6.53 10.94
N PRO A 70 -6.05 -7.13 10.60
CA PRO A 70 -6.36 -8.50 11.03
C PRO A 70 -5.39 -9.52 10.44
N LEU A 71 -4.96 -9.32 9.19
CA LEU A 71 -4.03 -10.20 8.50
C LEU A 71 -2.64 -10.20 9.14
N VAL A 72 -2.17 -9.02 9.55
CA VAL A 72 -0.92 -8.89 10.28
C VAL A 72 -1.01 -9.56 11.66
N ILE A 73 -2.12 -9.36 12.38
CA ILE A 73 -2.36 -10.02 13.68
C ILE A 73 -2.35 -11.54 13.51
N PHE A 74 -2.96 -12.05 12.45
CA PHE A 74 -2.95 -13.47 12.11
C PHE A 74 -1.53 -13.99 11.81
N LEU A 75 -0.79 -13.31 10.92
CA LEU A 75 0.60 -13.65 10.59
C LEU A 75 1.53 -13.60 11.81
N GLN A 76 1.30 -12.66 12.72
CA GLN A 76 2.05 -12.52 13.96
C GLN A 76 1.75 -13.67 14.93
N ARG A 77 0.48 -14.08 15.07
CA ARG A 77 0.11 -15.27 15.88
C ARG A 77 0.72 -16.56 15.35
N SER A 78 0.86 -16.69 14.03
CA SER A 78 1.51 -17.85 13.41
C SER A 78 3.05 -17.77 13.39
N ASN A 79 3.66 -16.72 13.96
CA ASN A 79 5.11 -16.47 13.92
C ASN A 79 5.69 -16.42 12.48
N LYS A 80 4.84 -16.08 11.50
CA LYS A 80 5.15 -15.99 10.06
C LYS A 80 5.16 -14.55 9.55
N PHE A 81 5.28 -13.57 10.43
CA PHE A 81 5.35 -12.16 10.05
C PHE A 81 6.71 -11.84 9.38
N ARG A 82 6.82 -12.16 8.09
CA ARG A 82 7.99 -11.89 7.24
C ARG A 82 7.55 -11.12 5.99
N LEU A 83 8.42 -10.24 5.51
CA LEU A 83 8.18 -9.43 4.30
C LEU A 83 7.78 -10.31 3.09
N VAL A 84 8.42 -11.48 2.95
CA VAL A 84 8.18 -12.45 1.86
C VAL A 84 6.73 -12.94 1.81
N TYR A 85 6.04 -13.02 2.96
CA TYR A 85 4.63 -13.41 3.00
C TYR A 85 3.70 -12.19 2.91
N LEU A 86 4.11 -11.05 3.46
CA LEU A 86 3.29 -9.83 3.48
C LEU A 86 3.09 -9.24 2.08
N LEU A 87 4.14 -9.22 1.26
CA LEU A 87 4.12 -8.67 -0.10
C LEU A 87 3.10 -9.35 -1.02
N PRO A 88 3.13 -10.68 -1.24
CA PRO A 88 2.18 -11.33 -2.14
C PRO A 88 0.74 -11.25 -1.61
N ILE A 89 0.56 -11.29 -0.28
CA ILE A 89 -0.76 -11.18 0.32
C ILE A 89 -1.36 -9.78 0.13
N SER A 90 -0.54 -8.74 0.19
CA SER A 90 -1.00 -7.37 -0.06
C SER A 90 -1.53 -7.17 -1.48
N ALA A 91 -1.01 -7.90 -2.47
CA ALA A 91 -1.45 -7.80 -3.85
C ALA A 91 -2.83 -8.45 -4.10
N ILE A 92 -3.33 -9.31 -3.20
CA ILE A 92 -4.58 -10.05 -3.38
C ILE A 92 -5.80 -9.10 -3.50
N PRO A 93 -6.02 -8.12 -2.60
CA PRO A 93 -7.08 -7.13 -2.78
C PRO A 93 -7.03 -6.38 -4.12
N ALA A 94 -5.84 -6.04 -4.59
CA ALA A 94 -5.67 -5.34 -5.87
C ALA A 94 -6.07 -6.24 -7.07
N LEU A 95 -5.68 -7.52 -7.04
CA LEU A 95 -6.05 -8.50 -8.06
C LEU A 95 -7.55 -8.85 -8.04
N LEU A 96 -8.15 -8.95 -6.86
CA LEU A 96 -9.60 -9.15 -6.72
C LEU A 96 -10.38 -7.96 -7.28
N PHE A 97 -9.94 -6.74 -6.96
CA PHE A 97 -10.57 -5.54 -7.47
C PHE A 97 -10.52 -5.49 -9.01
N PHE A 98 -9.36 -5.78 -9.61
CA PHE A 98 -9.23 -5.91 -11.08
C PHE A 98 -10.20 -6.93 -11.68
N SER A 99 -10.35 -8.09 -11.04
CA SER A 99 -11.22 -9.16 -11.52
C SER A 99 -12.70 -8.76 -11.53
N ILE A 100 -13.10 -7.85 -10.64
CA ILE A 100 -14.50 -7.41 -10.47
C ILE A 100 -14.79 -6.18 -11.33
N SER A 101 -13.87 -5.23 -11.42
CA SER A 101 -14.11 -3.95 -12.11
C SER A 101 -13.74 -3.96 -13.59
N GLY A 102 -12.93 -4.93 -14.03
CA GLY A 102 -12.47 -5.00 -15.42
C GLY A 102 -11.57 -3.83 -15.84
N PHE A 103 -10.93 -3.13 -14.90
CA PHE A 103 -10.03 -2.02 -15.21
C PHE A 103 -8.89 -2.47 -16.13
N GLY A 104 -8.37 -1.56 -16.96
CA GLY A 104 -7.24 -1.87 -17.84
C GLY A 104 -6.00 -2.31 -17.08
N LEU A 105 -5.18 -3.17 -17.72
CA LEU A 105 -3.96 -3.76 -17.13
C LEU A 105 -3.01 -2.73 -16.50
N THR A 106 -2.90 -1.54 -17.10
CA THR A 106 -2.07 -0.42 -16.60
C THR A 106 -2.51 0.07 -15.22
N ILE A 107 -3.82 0.19 -14.99
CA ILE A 107 -4.40 0.65 -13.72
C ILE A 107 -4.15 -0.40 -12.64
N THR A 108 -4.29 -1.68 -12.98
CA THR A 108 -4.01 -2.80 -12.07
C THR A 108 -2.56 -2.85 -11.62
N LEU A 109 -1.62 -2.64 -12.54
CA LEU A 109 -0.19 -2.57 -12.20
C LEU A 109 0.10 -1.42 -11.23
N MET A 110 -0.56 -0.27 -11.39
CA MET A 110 -0.44 0.83 -10.44
C MET A 110 -0.99 0.47 -9.06
N TYR A 111 -2.16 -0.17 -8.97
CA TYR A 111 -2.70 -0.61 -7.67
C TYR A 111 -1.82 -1.63 -6.97
N ILE A 112 -1.24 -2.59 -7.71
CA ILE A 112 -0.28 -3.56 -7.17
C ILE A 112 0.97 -2.83 -6.65
N TYR A 113 1.50 -1.88 -7.43
CA TYR A 113 2.64 -1.07 -7.03
C TYR A 113 2.38 -0.31 -5.72
N PHE A 114 1.26 0.42 -5.63
CA PHE A 114 0.91 1.14 -4.40
C PHE A 114 0.69 0.20 -3.22
N SER A 115 0.05 -0.95 -3.44
CA SER A 115 -0.15 -1.95 -2.40
C SER A 115 1.17 -2.49 -1.84
N VAL A 116 2.14 -2.76 -2.72
CA VAL A 116 3.48 -3.21 -2.34
C VAL A 116 4.20 -2.14 -1.53
N CYS A 117 4.14 -0.88 -1.96
CA CYS A 117 4.71 0.25 -1.21
C CYS A 117 4.11 0.35 0.20
N VAL A 118 2.77 0.31 0.32
CA VAL A 118 2.08 0.36 1.62
C VAL A 118 2.47 -0.83 2.50
N ALA A 119 2.50 -2.05 1.95
CA ALA A 119 2.89 -3.25 2.70
C ALA A 119 4.35 -3.16 3.19
N TYR A 120 5.25 -2.68 2.35
CA TYR A 120 6.65 -2.46 2.72
C TYR A 120 6.79 -1.42 3.83
N THR A 121 6.12 -0.26 3.70
CA THR A 121 6.12 0.78 4.73
C THR A 121 5.54 0.26 6.04
N PHE A 122 4.42 -0.48 5.98
CA PHE A 122 3.83 -1.09 7.17
C PHE A 122 4.83 -1.99 7.90
N TRP A 123 5.49 -2.89 7.16
CA TRP A 123 6.49 -3.78 7.73
C TRP A 123 7.68 -3.01 8.30
N PHE A 124 8.20 -2.03 7.56
CA PHE A 124 9.34 -1.22 7.97
C PHE A 124 9.03 -0.43 9.24
N THR A 125 7.87 0.25 9.32
CA THR A 125 7.46 0.99 10.51
C THR A 125 7.27 0.03 11.69
N TYR A 126 6.60 -1.11 11.49
CA TYR A 126 6.45 -2.11 12.55
C TYR A 126 7.80 -2.64 13.07
N TRP A 127 8.72 -2.97 12.17
CA TRP A 127 10.06 -3.46 12.51
C TRP A 127 10.89 -2.41 13.25
N ARG A 128 10.87 -1.16 12.77
CA ARG A 128 11.57 -0.03 13.41
C ARG A 128 11.06 0.24 14.82
N VAL A 129 9.75 0.24 15.04
CA VAL A 129 9.18 0.44 16.38
C VAL A 129 9.34 -0.81 17.26
N SER A 130 9.52 -2.00 16.66
CA SER A 130 9.84 -3.23 17.40
C SER A 130 11.27 -3.26 17.93
N ASN A 131 12.25 -2.82 17.15
CA ASN A 131 13.67 -2.94 17.46
C ASN A 131 14.32 -1.63 17.93
N GLY A 132 13.56 -0.54 17.99
CA GLY A 132 14.01 0.79 18.42
C GLY A 132 13.87 1.08 19.91
N THR A 133 13.91 0.06 20.76
CA THR A 133 14.00 0.18 22.23
C THR A 133 15.17 -0.63 22.74
#